data_AF-A0A970ZB85-F1
#
_entry.id   AF-A0A970ZB85-F1
#
_cell.length_a   1.000
_cell.length_b   1.000
_cell.length_c   1.000
_cell.angle_alpha   90.00
_cell.angle_beta   90.00
_cell.angle_gamma   90.00
#
_symmetry.space_group_name_H-M   'P 1'
#
loop_
_entity.id
_entity.type
_entity.pdbx_description
1 polymer ?
#
loop_
_entity_poly.entity_id
_entity_poly.type
_entity_poly.pdbx_seq_one_letter_code
_entity_poly.pdbx_strand_id
1 'polypeptide(L)'
;MQLCFGQAAAATCAARRPHARKTEAPETGKPACEKGKMRLLLRIIGTTLLAAALILGILDGTRSLGSNALVITSLGATWEAIHAPSLAALHGFLDTRFFGALLEGVIDSVLGFPAWAVLGVPGAVLAWLGRSKRTRVFVKQDQI
;
A
#
# COMPACT_ATOMS: atom_id res chain seq x y z
N MET A 1 -10.83 -73.96 -0.04
CA MET A 1 -11.17 -73.31 -1.32
C MET A 1 -10.19 -72.16 -1.50
N GLN A 2 -9.08 -72.34 -2.22
CA GLN A 2 -8.97 -72.22 -3.69
C GLN A 2 -9.65 -70.95 -4.24
N LEU A 3 -9.08 -70.13 -5.12
CA LEU A 3 -7.76 -70.03 -5.75
C LEU A 3 -7.76 -68.78 -6.66
N CYS A 4 -6.56 -68.23 -6.88
CA CYS A 4 -6.00 -67.74 -8.16
C CYS A 4 -6.44 -66.42 -8.85
N PHE A 5 -5.44 -65.91 -9.59
CA PHE A 5 -5.38 -64.88 -10.65
C PHE A 5 -5.18 -63.42 -10.19
N GLY A 6 -4.14 -62.70 -10.60
CA GLY A 6 -3.11 -62.99 -11.59
C GLY A 6 -2.07 -61.86 -11.65
N GLN A 7 -0.91 -62.22 -12.18
CA GLN A 7 0.35 -61.51 -12.25
C GLN A 7 0.56 -60.99 -13.69
N ALA A 8 0.97 -59.73 -13.87
CA ALA A 8 1.77 -59.21 -15.01
C ALA A 8 2.00 -57.69 -14.81
N ALA A 9 3.19 -57.18 -14.50
CA ALA A 9 4.42 -57.13 -15.30
C ALA A 9 4.35 -56.17 -16.51
N ALA A 10 4.91 -54.97 -16.33
CA ALA A 10 5.55 -54.13 -17.36
C ALA A 10 6.35 -53.03 -16.62
N ALA A 11 7.58 -53.26 -16.16
CA ALA A 11 8.79 -53.22 -16.97
C ALA A 11 8.75 -52.12 -18.06
N THR A 12 9.21 -50.91 -17.71
CA THR A 12 9.96 -50.10 -18.68
C THR A 12 11.15 -49.48 -17.96
N CYS A 13 12.26 -50.20 -18.09
CA CYS A 13 13.61 -49.69 -17.92
C CYS A 13 13.94 -48.87 -19.18
N ALA A 14 14.02 -47.54 -19.08
CA ALA A 14 14.66 -46.60 -20.03
C ALA A 14 14.16 -45.18 -19.66
N ALA A 15 14.94 -44.12 -19.47
CA ALA A 15 16.31 -43.89 -19.86
C ALA A 15 16.93 -42.87 -18.90
N ARG A 16 18.14 -43.18 -18.47
CA ARG A 16 19.14 -42.23 -18.01
C ARG A 16 19.34 -41.17 -19.11
N ARG A 17 19.01 -39.91 -18.84
CA ARG A 17 19.62 -38.77 -19.54
C ARG A 17 20.36 -37.90 -18.53
N PRO A 18 21.70 -38.03 -18.44
CA PRO A 18 22.54 -36.94 -17.99
C PRO A 18 22.67 -35.95 -19.16
N HIS A 19 23.00 -34.68 -18.87
CA HIS A 19 23.12 -33.56 -19.82
C HIS A 19 21.78 -32.91 -20.21
N ALA A 20 21.58 -31.60 -20.06
CA ALA A 20 22.55 -30.51 -20.07
C ALA A 20 22.29 -29.53 -18.92
N ARG A 21 23.30 -29.36 -18.07
CA ARG A 21 23.49 -28.14 -17.29
C ARG A 21 23.66 -27.02 -18.31
N LYS A 22 22.58 -26.30 -18.61
CA LYS A 22 22.68 -25.03 -19.32
C LYS A 22 23.46 -24.10 -18.39
N THR A 23 24.68 -23.77 -18.81
CA THR A 23 25.47 -22.66 -18.28
C THR A 23 24.70 -21.39 -18.61
N GLU A 24 23.67 -21.09 -17.82
CA GLU A 24 23.08 -19.76 -17.78
C GLU A 24 23.97 -18.95 -16.84
N ALA A 25 24.58 -17.92 -17.42
CA ALA A 25 25.42 -16.93 -16.77
C ALA A 25 24.77 -16.41 -15.48
N PRO A 26 25.56 -15.89 -14.52
CA PRO A 26 25.00 -15.24 -13.34
C PRO A 26 24.31 -13.94 -13.77
N GLU A 27 23.06 -14.02 -14.18
CA GLU A 27 22.18 -12.87 -14.13
C GLU A 27 22.13 -12.44 -12.67
N THR A 28 22.59 -11.22 -12.44
CA THR A 28 22.59 -10.53 -11.16
C THR A 28 21.15 -10.33 -10.71
N GLY A 29 20.57 -11.41 -10.20
CA GLY A 29 19.21 -11.48 -9.70
C GLY A 29 19.08 -10.60 -8.48
N LYS A 30 18.67 -9.34 -8.69
CA LYS A 30 18.11 -8.52 -7.62
C LYS A 30 17.02 -9.35 -6.94
N PRO A 31 17.09 -9.57 -5.63
CA PRO A 31 16.34 -10.62 -4.98
C PRO A 31 14.85 -10.31 -5.02
N ALA A 32 14.06 -11.26 -5.53
CA ALA A 32 12.60 -11.24 -5.46
C ALA A 32 12.04 -11.05 -4.03
N CYS A 33 12.89 -11.19 -3.01
CA CYS A 33 12.64 -10.87 -1.60
C CYS A 33 12.34 -9.36 -1.35
N GLU A 34 12.78 -8.44 -2.21
CA GLU A 34 12.54 -7.00 -2.03
C GLU A 34 11.09 -6.57 -2.33
N LYS A 35 10.43 -7.24 -3.28
CA LYS A 35 9.05 -6.88 -3.70
C LYS A 35 8.05 -6.97 -2.55
N GLY A 36 8.25 -7.92 -1.62
CA GLY A 36 7.41 -8.04 -0.43
C GLY A 36 7.56 -6.86 0.54
N LYS A 37 8.79 -6.40 0.74
CA LYS A 37 9.12 -5.30 1.68
C LYS A 37 8.56 -3.96 1.21
N MET A 38 8.74 -3.62 -0.07
CA MET A 38 8.23 -2.37 -0.64
C MET A 38 6.69 -2.28 -0.56
N ARG A 39 6.00 -3.39 -0.86
CA ARG A 39 4.54 -3.46 -0.77
C ARG A 39 4.04 -3.37 0.68
N LEU A 40 4.79 -3.90 1.63
CA LEU A 40 4.47 -3.80 3.05
C LEU A 40 4.60 -2.34 3.52
N LEU A 41 5.69 -1.66 3.16
CA LEU A 41 5.89 -0.24 3.51
C LEU A 41 4.78 0.65 2.94
N LEU A 42 4.45 0.49 1.66
CA LEU A 42 3.35 1.21 1.01
C LEU A 42 2.02 0.96 1.73
N ARG A 43 1.76 -0.29 2.14
CA ARG A 43 0.55 -0.63 2.89
C ARG A 43 0.55 0.00 4.27
N ILE A 44 1.65 -0.05 5.02
CA ILE A 44 1.77 0.54 6.36
C ILE A 44 1.51 2.05 6.27
N ILE A 45 2.25 2.75 5.41
CA ILE A 45 2.11 4.20 5.23
C ILE A 45 0.68 4.54 4.79
N GLY A 46 0.13 3.82 3.82
CA GLY A 46 -1.24 4.02 3.36
C GLY A 46 -2.28 3.81 4.46
N THR A 47 -2.17 2.74 5.24
CA THR A 47 -3.09 2.48 6.36
C THR A 47 -2.95 3.49 7.49
N THR A 48 -1.73 3.95 7.78
CA THR A 48 -1.49 4.97 8.82
C THR A 48 -2.08 6.32 8.40
N LEU A 49 -1.88 6.74 7.14
CA LEU A 49 -2.53 7.95 6.60
C LEU A 49 -4.06 7.81 6.64
N LEU A 50 -4.59 6.66 6.23
CA LEU A 50 -6.02 6.43 6.21
C LEU A 50 -6.63 6.45 7.62
N ALA A 51 -5.91 5.90 8.62
CA ALA A 51 -6.31 5.96 10.02
C ALA A 51 -6.32 7.40 10.54
N ALA A 52 -5.27 8.19 10.27
CA ALA A 52 -5.21 9.59 10.66
C ALA A 52 -6.34 10.41 10.01
N ALA A 53 -6.62 10.18 8.73
CA ALA A 53 -7.73 10.80 8.01
C ALA A 53 -9.09 10.45 8.64
N LEU A 54 -9.30 9.19 9.00
CA LEU A 54 -10.53 8.76 9.66
C LEU A 54 -10.72 9.43 11.02
N ILE A 55 -9.65 9.54 11.83
CA ILE A 55 -9.69 10.22 13.12
C ILE A 55 -10.08 11.69 12.95
N LEU A 56 -9.46 12.39 12.00
CA LEU A 56 -9.78 13.80 11.70
C LEU A 56 -11.23 13.96 11.23
N GLY A 57 -11.73 13.04 10.39
CA GLY A 57 -13.13 13.04 9.96
C GLY A 57 -14.11 12.83 11.12
N ILE A 58 -13.79 11.95 12.07
CA ILE A 58 -14.61 11.74 13.27
C ILE A 58 -14.58 12.97 14.19
N LEU A 59 -13.42 13.61 14.36
CA LEU A 59 -13.29 14.85 15.12
C LEU A 59 -14.16 15.97 14.53
N ASP A 60 -14.08 16.19 13.22
CA ASP A 60 -14.91 17.17 12.52
C ASP A 60 -16.41 16.80 12.60
N GLY A 61 -16.74 15.51 12.50
CA GLY A 61 -18.11 15.01 12.64
C GLY A 61 -18.68 15.24 14.05
N THR A 62 -17.93 14.89 15.10
CA THR A 62 -18.35 15.10 16.50
C THR A 62 -18.50 16.57 16.85
N ARG A 63 -17.58 17.42 16.40
CA ARG A 63 -17.71 18.88 16.56
C ARG A 63 -18.92 19.44 15.83
N SER A 64 -19.21 18.91 14.64
CA SER A 64 -20.36 19.36 13.87
C SER A 64 -21.69 19.01 14.55
N LEU A 65 -21.79 17.80 15.10
CA LEU A 65 -22.95 17.35 15.85
C LEU A 65 -23.12 18.13 17.16
N GLY A 66 -22.02 18.47 17.84
CA GLY A 66 -22.06 19.24 19.10
C GLY A 66 -22.42 20.71 18.92
N SER A 67 -22.18 21.29 17.74
CA SER A 67 -22.40 22.72 17.48
C SER A 67 -23.66 23.03 16.65
N ASN A 68 -24.41 22.01 16.22
CA ASN A 68 -25.50 22.13 15.23
C ASN A 68 -25.07 22.85 13.93
N ALA A 69 -23.77 22.90 13.64
CA ALA A 69 -23.20 23.53 12.47
C ALA A 69 -22.12 22.63 11.88
N LEU A 70 -21.95 22.62 10.55
CA LEU A 70 -20.86 21.87 9.93
C LEU A 70 -19.53 22.57 10.21
N VAL A 71 -18.73 21.98 11.10
CA VAL A 71 -17.38 22.43 11.45
C VAL A 71 -16.38 21.54 10.73
N ILE A 72 -15.75 22.10 9.70
CA ILE A 72 -14.71 21.43 8.93
C ILE A 72 -13.37 22.11 9.23
N THR A 73 -12.39 21.36 9.69
CA THR A 73 -11.06 21.89 9.99
C THR A 73 -10.16 21.77 8.75
N SER A 74 -9.59 22.89 8.31
CA SER A 74 -8.65 22.89 7.19
C SER A 74 -7.34 22.19 7.56
N LEU A 75 -6.62 21.68 6.56
CA LEU A 75 -5.32 21.07 6.77
C LEU A 75 -4.32 22.07 7.35
N GLY A 76 -4.35 23.31 6.85
CA GLY A 76 -3.50 24.40 7.34
C GLY A 76 -3.72 24.68 8.83
N ALA A 77 -4.97 24.81 9.27
CA ALA A 77 -5.28 25.05 10.68
C ALA A 77 -4.85 23.87 11.58
N THR A 78 -5.03 22.63 11.09
CA THR A 78 -4.58 21.43 11.82
C THR A 78 -3.06 21.39 11.94
N TRP A 79 -2.35 21.73 10.86
CA TRP A 79 -0.88 21.78 10.86
C TRP A 79 -0.37 22.89 11.77
N GLU A 80 -0.93 24.10 11.66
CA GLU A 80 -0.55 25.25 12.48
C GLU A 80 -0.71 24.94 13.98
N ALA A 81 -1.80 24.27 14.36
CA ALA A 81 -2.04 23.82 15.73
C ALA A 81 -1.00 22.79 16.23
N ILE A 82 -0.42 21.98 15.33
CA ILE A 82 0.63 21.01 15.67
C ILE A 82 2.00 21.67 15.70
N HIS A 83 2.33 22.48 14.70
CA HIS A 83 3.64 23.10 14.54
C HIS A 83 3.64 24.30 13.58
N ALA A 84 3.28 25.49 14.07
CA ALA A 84 3.31 26.74 13.29
C ALA A 84 4.68 27.11 12.67
N PRO A 85 5.84 26.92 13.34
CA PRO A 85 7.13 27.33 12.76
C PRO A 85 7.52 26.59 11.48
N SER A 86 7.09 25.33 11.32
CA SER A 86 7.39 24.55 10.12
C SER A 86 6.55 24.98 8.94
N LEU A 87 5.32 25.46 9.19
CA LEU A 87 4.46 26.04 8.17
C LEU A 87 5.06 27.35 7.65
N ALA A 88 5.51 28.24 8.54
CA ALA A 88 6.21 29.47 8.14
C ALA A 88 7.50 29.19 7.36
N ALA A 89 8.28 28.19 7.79
CA ALA A 89 9.48 27.75 7.06
C ALA A 89 9.15 27.17 5.68
N LEU A 90 8.01 26.48 5.54
CA LEU A 90 7.53 26.01 4.25
C LEU A 90 7.23 27.18 3.32
N HIS A 91 6.43 28.16 3.76
CA HIS A 91 6.15 29.37 2.95
C HIS A 91 7.44 30.09 2.53
N GLY A 92 8.35 30.34 3.48
CA GLY A 92 9.64 30.97 3.18
C GLY A 92 10.52 30.15 2.23
N PHE A 93 10.40 28.81 2.21
CA PHE A 93 11.06 27.96 1.23
C PHE A 93 10.44 28.08 -0.16
N LEU A 94 9.10 28.17 -0.27
CA LEU A 94 8.41 28.31 -1.56
C LEU A 94 8.75 29.65 -2.22
N ASP A 95 8.92 30.72 -1.44
CA ASP A 95 9.33 32.04 -1.91
C ASP A 95 10.71 32.03 -2.60
N THR A 96 11.61 31.14 -2.19
CA THR A 96 12.94 31.02 -2.83
C THR A 96 12.88 30.41 -4.23
N ARG A 97 11.73 29.89 -4.66
CA ARG A 97 11.58 29.21 -5.96
C ARG A 97 11.19 30.19 -7.05
N PHE A 98 11.70 29.94 -8.27
CA PHE A 98 11.44 30.78 -9.46
C PHE A 98 9.94 30.96 -9.79
N PHE A 99 9.09 30.02 -9.35
CA PHE A 99 7.63 30.08 -9.51
C PHE A 99 6.90 30.19 -8.15
N GLY A 100 7.52 30.86 -7.17
CA GLY A 100 7.05 30.94 -5.78
C GLY A 100 5.56 31.30 -5.68
N ALA A 101 5.13 32.38 -6.32
CA ALA A 101 3.73 32.83 -6.27
C ALA A 101 2.71 31.80 -6.80
N LEU A 102 3.06 31.03 -7.85
CA LEU A 102 2.18 29.99 -8.36
C LEU A 102 2.15 28.79 -7.40
N LEU A 103 3.30 28.42 -6.87
CA LEU A 103 3.45 27.28 -5.97
C LEU A 103 2.79 27.55 -4.61
N GLU A 104 2.92 28.77 -4.09
CA GLU A 104 2.27 29.23 -2.88
C GLU A 104 0.74 29.19 -3.04
N GLY A 105 0.19 29.71 -4.13
CA GLY A 105 -1.25 29.60 -4.39
C GLY A 105 -1.77 28.16 -4.48
N VAL A 106 -0.96 27.24 -5.03
CA VAL A 106 -1.29 25.81 -5.07
C VAL A 106 -1.24 25.19 -3.67
N ILE A 107 -0.20 25.48 -2.89
CA ILE A 107 -0.05 24.99 -1.51
C ILE A 107 -1.17 25.52 -0.62
N ASP A 108 -1.49 26.81 -0.69
CA ASP A 108 -2.59 27.43 0.05
C ASP A 108 -3.94 26.82 -0.29
N SER A 109 -4.17 26.53 -1.57
CA SER A 109 -5.37 25.82 -2.01
C SER A 109 -5.44 24.44 -1.35
N VAL A 110 -4.33 23.71 -1.30
CA VAL A 110 -4.24 22.39 -0.63
C VAL A 110 -4.44 22.51 0.89
N LEU A 111 -3.86 23.52 1.52
CA LEU A 111 -3.99 23.79 2.96
C LEU A 111 -5.42 24.20 3.34
N GLY A 112 -6.15 24.83 2.44
CA GLY A 112 -7.55 25.21 2.62
C GLY A 112 -8.54 24.05 2.56
N PHE A 113 -8.17 22.92 1.96
CA PHE A 113 -9.02 21.72 1.93
C PHE A 113 -9.10 21.04 3.31
N PRO A 114 -10.19 20.28 3.57
CA PRO A 114 -10.33 19.51 4.79
C PRO A 114 -9.17 18.54 5.02
N ALA A 115 -8.61 18.56 6.23
CA ALA A 115 -7.44 17.75 6.58
C ALA A 115 -7.67 16.24 6.34
N TRP A 116 -8.86 15.74 6.69
CA TRP A 116 -9.23 14.34 6.48
C TRP A 116 -9.31 13.95 5.00
N ALA A 117 -9.73 14.86 4.12
CA ALA A 117 -9.82 14.56 2.69
C ALA A 117 -8.43 14.54 2.05
N VAL A 118 -7.59 15.53 2.37
CA VAL A 118 -6.23 15.64 1.82
C VAL A 118 -5.36 14.46 2.24
N LEU A 119 -5.52 13.93 3.47
CA LEU A 119 -4.80 12.73 3.91
C LEU A 119 -5.50 11.43 3.48
N GLY A 120 -6.83 11.42 3.46
CA GLY A 120 -7.64 10.23 3.21
C GLY A 120 -7.54 9.75 1.76
N VAL A 121 -7.59 10.66 0.78
CA VAL A 121 -7.49 10.33 -0.65
C VAL A 121 -6.15 9.63 -0.98
N PRO A 122 -4.97 10.22 -0.71
CA PRO A 122 -3.70 9.55 -0.97
C PRO A 122 -3.50 8.32 -0.09
N GLY A 123 -3.93 8.34 1.17
CA GLY A 123 -3.88 7.18 2.06
C GLY A 123 -4.65 5.98 1.51
N ALA A 124 -5.88 6.22 1.01
CA ALA A 124 -6.71 5.20 0.39
C ALA A 124 -6.07 4.65 -0.90
N VAL A 125 -5.53 5.53 -1.75
CA VAL A 125 -4.84 5.13 -2.98
C VAL A 125 -3.62 4.27 -2.67
N LEU A 126 -2.76 4.67 -1.72
CA LEU A 126 -1.59 3.90 -1.30
C LEU A 126 -1.98 2.55 -0.70
N ALA A 127 -2.98 2.53 0.20
CA ALA A 127 -3.47 1.30 0.82
C ALA A 127 -4.03 0.32 -0.22
N TRP A 128 -4.73 0.84 -1.24
CA TRP A 128 -5.28 0.04 -2.33
C TRP A 128 -4.19 -0.53 -3.23
N LEU A 129 -3.20 0.27 -3.63
CA LEU A 129 -2.03 -0.18 -4.40
C LEU A 129 -1.19 -1.23 -3.65
N GLY A 130 -1.09 -1.11 -2.32
CA GLY A 130 -0.43 -2.09 -1.45
C GLY A 130 -1.17 -3.43 -1.33
N ARG A 131 -2.48 -3.47 -1.62
CA ARG A 131 -3.33 -4.67 -1.52
C ARG A 131 -3.04 -5.64 -2.67
N SER A 132 -2.05 -6.51 -2.48
CA SER A 132 -1.85 -7.67 -3.37
C SER A 132 -3.11 -8.54 -3.33
N LYS A 133 -3.74 -8.79 -4.50
CA LYS A 133 -4.80 -9.80 -4.63
C LYS A 133 -4.18 -11.16 -4.34
N ARG A 134 -4.17 -11.57 -3.06
CA ARG A 134 -3.83 -12.94 -2.66
C ARG A 134 -4.94 -13.83 -3.19
N THR A 135 -4.77 -14.33 -4.41
CA THR A 135 -5.57 -15.43 -4.96
C THR A 135 -5.47 -16.56 -3.95
N ARG A 136 -6.55 -16.77 -3.20
CA ARG A 136 -6.73 -17.95 -2.36
C ARG A 136 -6.79 -19.11 -3.34
N VAL A 137 -5.66 -19.79 -3.55
CA VAL A 137 -5.66 -21.07 -4.25
C VAL A 137 -6.47 -21.99 -3.32
N PHE A 138 -7.71 -22.25 -3.69
CA PHE A 138 -8.56 -23.21 -3.01
C PHE A 138 -7.85 -24.57 -3.09
N VAL A 139 -7.27 -25.02 -1.97
CA VAL A 139 -6.80 -26.39 -1.83
C VAL A 139 -8.06 -27.25 -1.73
N LYS A 140 -8.35 -28.02 -2.78
CA LYS A 140 -9.47 -28.95 -2.84
C LYS A 140 -9.19 -30.08 -1.83
N GLN A 141 -9.79 -30.02 -0.64
CA GLN A 141 -9.64 -31.01 0.43
C GLN A 141 -10.44 -32.31 0.19
N ASP A 142 -10.78 -32.61 -1.07
CA ASP A 142 -11.74 -33.67 -1.41
C ASP A 142 -11.05 -35.03 -1.62
N GLN A 143 -10.25 -35.46 -0.65
CA GLN A 143 -9.69 -36.82 -0.57
C GLN A 143 -9.87 -37.34 0.86
N ILE A 144 -11.12 -37.67 1.21
CA ILE A 144 -11.50 -38.40 2.43
C ILE A 144 -12.49 -39.48 2.02
#